data_AF-A0A5D0H890-F1
#
_entry.id   AF-A0A5D0H890-F1
#
_cell.length_a   1.000
_cell.length_b   1.000
_cell.length_c   1.000
_cell.angle_alpha   90.00
_cell.angle_beta   90.00
_cell.angle_gamma   90.00
#
_symmetry.space_group_name_H-M   'P 1'
#
loop_
_entity.id
_entity.type
_entity.pdbx_description
1 polymer ?
#
loop_
_entity_poly.entity_id
_entity_poly.type
_entity_poly.pdbx_seq_one_letter_code
_entity_poly.pdbx_strand_id
1 'polypeptide(L)'
;ADQIEKLDVRIGDEVYVEKGGEIIPKILGVDVTKRLPNSQPTTYITHCPECGTELIRKEGEAQHYCPNYNGCNPQIIGRIQHYISRKAMDIEGLGGETVALLVNAGLINNYADLYQLTKD
;
A
#
# COMPACT_ATOMS: atom_id res chain seq x y z
N ALA A 1 -12.25 -0.12 1.48
CA ALA A 1 -13.50 -0.88 1.63
C ALA A 1 -14.65 -0.18 0.91
N ASP A 2 -14.94 1.08 1.25
CA ASP A 2 -16.15 1.79 0.84
C ASP A 2 -16.41 1.83 -0.67
N GLN A 3 -15.41 2.08 -1.52
CA GLN A 3 -15.63 2.12 -2.98
C GLN A 3 -15.92 0.73 -3.57
N ILE A 4 -15.28 -0.32 -3.04
CA ILE A 4 -15.54 -1.71 -3.46
C ILE A 4 -16.97 -2.10 -3.10
N GLU A 5 -17.40 -1.75 -1.89
CA GLU A 5 -18.75 -2.00 -1.40
C GLU A 5 -19.80 -1.18 -2.16
N LYS A 6 -19.55 0.12 -2.36
CA LYS A 6 -20.44 1.03 -3.10
C LYS A 6 -20.68 0.56 -4.54
N LEU A 7 -19.65 0.02 -5.20
CA LEU A 7 -19.74 -0.49 -6.56
C LEU A 7 -20.10 -1.98 -6.63
N ASP A 8 -20.22 -2.66 -5.48
CA ASP A 8 -20.37 -4.11 -5.33
C ASP A 8 -19.41 -4.89 -6.26
N VAL A 9 -18.13 -4.50 -6.29
CA VAL A 9 -17.13 -5.16 -7.14
C VAL A 9 -16.75 -6.50 -6.52
N ARG A 10 -16.78 -7.56 -7.33
CA ARG A 10 -16.45 -8.93 -6.94
C ARG A 10 -15.36 -9.51 -7.83
N ILE A 11 -14.68 -10.54 -7.32
CA ILE A 11 -13.65 -11.25 -8.10
C ILE A 11 -14.33 -11.91 -9.31
N GLY A 12 -13.78 -11.66 -10.50
CA GLY A 12 -14.28 -12.18 -11.77
C GLY A 12 -15.34 -11.32 -12.46
N ASP A 13 -15.74 -10.19 -11.87
CA ASP A 13 -16.64 -9.24 -12.54
C ASP A 13 -15.99 -8.57 -13.75
N GLU A 14 -16.77 -8.35 -14.82
CA GLU A 14 -16.42 -7.39 -15.86
C GLU A 14 -16.74 -5.96 -15.39
N VAL A 15 -15.79 -5.03 -15.58
CA VAL A 15 -15.87 -3.67 -15.04
C VAL A 15 -15.71 -2.61 -16.12
N TYR A 16 -16.38 -1.48 -15.92
CA TYR A 16 -16.15 -0.27 -16.71
C TYR A 16 -14.96 0.49 -16.11
N VAL A 17 -13.96 0.82 -16.93
CA VAL A 17 -12.76 1.52 -16.50
C VAL A 17 -12.61 2.82 -17.26
N GLU A 18 -12.28 3.89 -16.54
CA GLU A 18 -11.96 5.20 -17.09
C GLU A 18 -10.56 5.63 -16.65
N LYS A 19 -9.92 6.47 -17.45
CA LYS A 19 -8.67 7.12 -17.10
C LYS A 19 -8.92 8.23 -16.07
N GLY A 20 -8.56 8.00 -14.81
CA GLY A 20 -8.68 8.99 -13.75
C GLY A 20 -7.58 10.05 -13.84
N GLY A 21 -7.89 11.19 -14.47
CA GLY A 21 -6.88 12.20 -14.79
C GLY A 21 -5.96 11.72 -15.91
N GLU A 22 -4.65 11.98 -15.82
CA GLU A 22 -3.73 11.66 -16.91
C GLU A 22 -3.09 10.26 -16.88
N ILE A 23 -3.20 9.49 -15.78
CA ILE A 23 -2.43 8.23 -15.66
C ILE A 23 -3.19 7.09 -14.96
N ILE A 24 -3.82 7.32 -13.80
CA ILE A 24 -4.31 6.20 -12.95
C ILE A 24 -5.73 5.78 -13.38
N PRO A 25 -5.96 4.54 -13.84
CA PRO A 25 -7.29 4.06 -14.19
C PRO A 25 -8.18 3.92 -12.95
N LYS A 26 -9.49 4.12 -13.12
CA LYS A 26 -10.52 4.04 -12.09
C LYS A 26 -11.68 3.18 -12.57
N ILE A 27 -12.18 2.33 -11.68
CA ILE A 27 -13.39 1.55 -11.93
C ILE A 27 -14.62 2.45 -11.73
N LEU A 28 -15.52 2.49 -12.71
CA LEU A 28 -16.77 3.25 -12.66
C LEU A 28 -17.96 2.39 -12.18
N GLY A 29 -17.91 1.08 -12.42
CA GLY A 29 -18.97 0.15 -12.05
C GLY A 29 -18.75 -1.24 -12.64
N VAL A 30 -19.70 -2.14 -12.37
CA VAL A 30 -19.70 -3.53 -12.81
C VAL A 30 -20.79 -3.78 -13.85
N ASP A 31 -20.50 -4.56 -14.89
CA ASP A 31 -21.53 -5.13 -15.76
C ASP A 31 -22.18 -6.35 -15.08
N VAL A 32 -23.25 -6.09 -14.32
CA VAL A 32 -23.95 -7.12 -13.54
C VAL A 32 -24.58 -8.19 -14.44
N THR A 33 -24.85 -7.90 -15.72
CA THR A 33 -25.47 -8.85 -16.65
C THR A 33 -24.56 -10.04 -16.97
N LYS A 34 -23.25 -9.86 -16.80
CA LYS A 34 -22.22 -10.88 -17.04
C LYS A 34 -21.70 -11.52 -15.76
N ARG A 35 -22.22 -11.12 -14.60
CA ARG A 35 -21.78 -11.64 -13.30
C ARG A 35 -22.10 -13.13 -13.19
N LEU A 36 -21.11 -13.91 -12.77
CA LEU A 36 -21.27 -15.33 -12.53
C LEU A 36 -22.27 -15.58 -11.37
N PRO A 37 -23.17 -16.57 -11.48
CA PRO A 37 -24.18 -16.84 -10.45
C PRO A 37 -23.61 -17.21 -9.07
N ASN A 38 -22.39 -17.77 -9.03
CA ASN A 38 -21.70 -18.17 -7.80
C ASN A 38 -20.74 -17.08 -7.26
N SER A 39 -20.79 -15.87 -7.82
CA SER A 39 -19.93 -14.75 -7.41
C SER A 39 -20.20 -14.34 -5.96
N GLN A 40 -19.13 -14.22 -5.18
CA GLN A 40 -19.18 -13.87 -3.76
C GLN A 40 -18.87 -12.39 -3.55
N PRO A 41 -19.57 -11.70 -2.62
CA PRO A 41 -19.21 -10.34 -2.23
C PRO A 41 -17.75 -10.24 -1.79
N THR A 42 -17.09 -9.12 -2.11
CA THR A 42 -15.71 -8.90 -1.67
C THR A 42 -15.66 -8.72 -0.16
N THR A 43 -14.92 -9.60 0.51
CA THR A 43 -14.60 -9.43 1.93
C THR A 43 -13.33 -8.61 2.04
N TYR A 44 -13.42 -7.44 2.66
CA TYR A 44 -12.24 -6.60 2.87
C TYR A 44 -11.31 -7.24 3.90
N ILE A 45 -10.01 -7.16 3.66
CA ILE A 45 -9.01 -7.73 4.56
C ILE A 45 -9.08 -7.09 5.95
N THR A 46 -8.99 -7.91 7.00
CA THR A 46 -8.96 -7.46 8.40
C THR A 46 -7.55 -7.40 8.97
N HIS A 47 -6.60 -8.09 8.35
CA HIS A 47 -5.20 -8.14 8.77
C HIS A 47 -4.28 -7.67 7.64
N CYS A 48 -3.19 -7.02 8.01
CA CYS A 48 -2.18 -6.55 7.09
C CYS A 48 -1.56 -7.74 6.35
N PRO A 49 -1.52 -7.74 5.00
CA PRO A 49 -0.96 -8.85 4.23
C PRO A 49 0.56 -9.01 4.41
N GLU A 50 1.23 -7.96 4.88
CA GLU A 50 2.70 -7.90 5.00
C GLU A 50 3.20 -8.32 6.38
N CYS A 51 2.50 -7.95 7.46
CA CYS A 51 2.94 -8.24 8.83
C CYS A 51 1.90 -8.94 9.71
N GLY A 52 0.73 -9.25 9.15
CA GLY A 52 -0.35 -9.96 9.87
C GLY A 52 -1.03 -9.16 10.98
N THR A 53 -0.63 -7.91 11.25
CA THR A 53 -1.30 -7.09 12.28
C THR A 53 -2.72 -6.70 11.87
N GLU A 54 -3.67 -6.76 12.81
CA GLU A 54 -5.04 -6.31 12.60
C GLU A 54 -5.08 -4.84 12.12
N LEU A 55 -5.82 -4.59 11.05
CA LEU A 55 -5.96 -3.26 10.48
C LEU A 55 -6.96 -2.44 11.29
N ILE A 56 -6.64 -1.16 11.51
CA ILE A 56 -7.52 -0.21 12.18
C ILE A 56 -8.16 0.72 11.14
N ARG A 57 -9.42 1.07 11.38
CA ARG A 57 -10.12 2.15 10.66
C ARG A 57 -10.64 3.11 11.70
N LYS A 58 -10.16 4.36 11.68
CA LYS A 58 -10.65 5.39 12.61
C LYS A 58 -12.05 5.81 12.20
N GLU A 59 -12.84 6.22 13.18
CA GLU A 59 -14.19 6.73 12.96
C GLU A 59 -14.15 7.93 11.99
N GLY A 60 -14.99 7.90 10.96
CA GLY A 60 -15.05 8.93 9.92
C GLY A 60 -14.01 8.82 8.79
N GLU A 61 -13.01 7.94 8.91
CA GLU A 61 -12.01 7.73 7.85
C GLU A 61 -12.45 6.62 6.88
N ALA A 62 -12.12 6.77 5.60
CA ALA A 62 -12.35 5.74 4.57
C ALA A 62 -11.25 4.66 4.52
N GLN A 63 -10.09 4.98 5.07
CA GLN A 63 -8.85 4.21 4.91
C GLN A 63 -8.68 3.24 6.08
N HIS A 64 -8.22 2.03 5.77
CA HIS A 64 -7.75 1.07 6.77
C HIS A 64 -6.23 1.16 6.85
N TYR A 65 -5.70 1.19 8.06
CA TYR A 65 -4.28 1.40 8.33
C TYR A 65 -3.71 0.26 9.16
N CYS A 66 -2.49 -0.14 8.83
CA CYS A 66 -1.73 -1.05 9.68
C CYS A 66 -1.12 -0.26 10.85
N PRO A 67 -1.45 -0.57 12.12
CA PRO A 67 -0.93 0.17 13.28
C PRO A 67 0.49 -0.25 13.67
N ASN A 68 1.04 -1.31 13.06
CA ASN A 68 2.37 -1.82 13.36
C ASN A 68 3.46 -0.93 12.76
N TYR A 69 3.69 0.19 13.44
CA TYR A 69 4.64 1.21 13.02
C TYR A 69 6.06 0.62 12.91
N ASN A 70 6.57 -0.08 13.93
CA ASN A 70 7.96 -0.52 13.95
C ASN A 70 8.24 -1.83 13.21
N GLY A 71 7.25 -2.69 13.00
CA GLY A 71 7.45 -4.06 12.48
C GLY A 71 6.85 -4.33 11.10
N CYS A 72 6.18 -3.37 10.47
CA CYS A 72 5.62 -3.56 9.15
C CYS A 72 6.63 -3.15 8.06
N ASN A 73 7.14 -4.14 7.30
CA ASN A 73 8.17 -3.93 6.28
C ASN A 73 7.89 -2.77 5.29
N PRO A 74 6.71 -2.68 4.63
CA PRO A 74 6.43 -1.54 3.75
C PRO A 74 6.38 -0.20 4.49
N GLN A 75 6.03 -0.17 5.78
CA GLN A 75 6.07 1.08 6.56
C GLN A 75 7.49 1.49 6.90
N ILE A 76 8.39 0.55 7.21
CA ILE A 76 9.81 0.82 7.42
C ILE A 76 10.40 1.43 6.14
N ILE A 77 10.22 0.76 5.00
CA ILE A 77 10.67 1.23 3.69
C ILE A 77 10.08 2.61 3.39
N GLY A 78 8.77 2.77 3.53
CA GLY A 78 8.08 4.04 3.25
C GLY A 78 8.55 5.21 4.13
N ARG A 79 8.86 4.96 5.41
CA ARG A 79 9.42 5.99 6.29
C ARG A 79 10.82 6.41 5.88
N ILE A 80 11.68 5.45 5.56
CA ILE A 80 13.05 5.75 5.12
C ILE A 80 12.98 6.51 3.78
N GLN A 81 12.13 6.06 2.84
CA GLN A 81 11.86 6.76 1.58
C GLN A 81 11.36 8.19 1.78
N HIS A 82 10.46 8.42 2.75
CA HIS A 82 10.03 9.77 3.09
C HIS A 82 11.19 10.60 3.66
N TYR A 83 11.99 10.03 4.56
CA TYR A 83 13.13 10.68 5.20
C TYR A 83 14.18 11.17 4.19
N ILE A 84 14.51 10.35 3.20
CA ILE A 84 15.51 10.67 2.16
C ILE A 84 14.98 11.65 1.08
N SER A 85 13.68 11.93 1.06
CA SER A 85 13.05 12.70 -0.01
C SER A 85 13.54 14.16 -0.05
N ARG A 86 13.40 14.81 -1.22
CA ARG A 86 13.79 16.21 -1.45
C ARG A 86 13.17 17.22 -0.47
N LYS A 87 11.97 16.92 0.06
CA LYS A 87 11.27 17.80 1.01
C LYS A 87 11.58 17.46 2.48
N ALA A 88 12.45 16.49 2.72
CA ALA A 88 12.88 16.05 4.05
C ALA A 88 14.39 16.28 4.19
N MET A 89 15.20 15.23 4.28
CA MET A 89 16.66 15.36 4.45
C MET A 89 17.44 15.51 3.13
N ASP A 90 16.76 15.41 1.98
CA ASP A 90 17.34 15.63 0.64
C ASP A 90 18.63 14.82 0.40
N ILE A 91 18.56 13.51 0.68
CA ILE A 91 19.70 12.60 0.49
C ILE A 91 19.75 12.18 -0.98
N GLU A 92 20.55 12.90 -1.77
CA GLU A 92 20.73 12.61 -3.19
C GLU A 92 21.47 11.27 -3.42
N GLY A 93 21.14 10.59 -4.52
CA GLY A 93 21.76 9.32 -4.91
C GLY A 93 21.19 8.06 -4.25
N LEU A 94 20.35 8.20 -3.21
CA LEU A 94 19.64 7.08 -2.60
C LEU A 94 18.20 7.02 -3.13
N GLY A 95 17.88 6.01 -3.94
CA GLY A 95 16.55 5.82 -4.52
C GLY A 95 15.64 4.94 -3.67
N GLY A 96 14.33 5.00 -3.92
CA GLY A 96 13.35 4.21 -3.18
C GLY A 96 13.52 2.69 -3.35
N GLU A 97 13.96 2.23 -4.52
CA GLU A 97 14.29 0.82 -4.76
C GLU A 97 15.52 0.39 -3.97
N THR A 98 16.56 1.24 -3.92
CA THR A 98 17.77 0.97 -3.12
C THR A 98 17.43 0.88 -1.63
N VAL A 99 16.58 1.75 -1.11
CA VAL A 99 16.09 1.66 0.27
C VAL A 99 15.40 0.31 0.52
N ALA A 100 14.52 -0.11 -0.39
CA ALA A 100 13.85 -1.40 -0.26
C ALA A 100 14.85 -2.58 -0.26
N LEU A 101 15.88 -2.53 -1.10
CA LEU A 101 16.95 -3.54 -1.12
C LEU A 101 17.71 -3.58 0.21
N LEU A 102 18.12 -2.44 0.75
CA LEU A 102 18.86 -2.36 2.02
C LEU A 102 18.03 -2.88 3.20
N VAL A 103 16.74 -2.54 3.25
CA VAL A 103 15.83 -3.01 4.30
C VAL A 103 15.60 -4.53 4.18
N ASN A 104 15.30 -5.02 2.98
CA ASN A 104 15.04 -6.45 2.76
C ASN A 104 16.30 -7.31 2.96
N ALA A 105 17.49 -6.75 2.76
CA ALA A 105 18.76 -7.39 3.08
C ALA A 105 19.11 -7.34 4.59
N GLY A 106 18.30 -6.67 5.42
CA GLY A 106 18.55 -6.52 6.86
C GLY A 106 19.70 -5.56 7.20
N LEU A 107 20.17 -4.76 6.24
CA LEU A 107 21.27 -3.82 6.41
C LEU A 107 20.82 -2.55 7.15
N ILE A 108 19.56 -2.17 6.99
CA ILE A 108 18.93 -1.06 7.71
C ILE A 108 17.53 -1.44 8.16
N ASN A 109 17.14 -1.01 9.37
CA ASN A 109 15.83 -1.21 9.97
C ASN A 109 15.12 0.12 10.25
N ASN A 110 15.84 1.23 10.25
CA ASN A 110 15.31 2.58 10.38
C ASN A 110 16.23 3.61 9.67
N TYR A 111 15.81 4.87 9.65
CA TYR A 111 16.54 5.92 8.93
C TYR A 111 17.87 6.33 9.59
N ALA A 112 18.07 6.09 10.89
CA ALA A 112 19.33 6.38 11.56
C ALA A 112 20.45 5.40 11.13
N ASP A 113 20.08 4.18 10.74
CA ASP A 113 21.02 3.16 10.29
C ASP A 113 21.74 3.57 8.99
N LEU A 114 21.14 4.48 8.20
CA LEU A 114 21.77 5.05 7.00
C LEU A 114 23.13 5.70 7.30
N TYR A 115 23.30 6.28 8.50
CA TYR A 115 24.53 6.94 8.92
C TYR A 115 25.59 5.96 9.46
N GLN A 116 25.24 4.69 9.60
CA GLN A 116 26.13 3.62 10.06
C GLN A 116 26.59 2.72 8.92
N LEU A 117 26.04 2.88 7.72
CA LEU A 117 26.44 2.10 6.55
C LEU A 117 27.91 2.38 6.18
N THR A 118 28.68 1.30 6.10
CA THR A 118 30.06 1.31 5.62
C THR A 118 30.15 0.59 4.28
N LYS A 119 31.25 0.81 3.57
CA LYS A 119 31.50 0.21 2.24
C LYS A 119 31.82 -1.30 2.31
N ASP A 120 32.26 -1.76 3.48
CA ASP A 120 32.83 -3.09 3.70
C ASP A 120 31.78 -4.19 3.84
#